data_AF-A0A2S6HR96-F1
#
_entry.id   AF-A0A2S6HR96-F1
#
_cell.length_a   1.000
_cell.length_b   1.000
_cell.length_c   1.000
_cell.angle_alpha   90.00
_cell.angle_beta   90.00
_cell.angle_gamma   90.00
#
_symmetry.space_group_name_H-M   'P 1'
#
loop_
_entity.id
_entity.type
_entity.pdbx_description
1 polymer ?
#
loop_
_entity_poly.entity_id
_entity_poly.type
_entity_poly.pdbx_seq_one_letter_code
_entity_poly.pdbx_strand_id
1 'polypeptide(L)'
;MKKYMFCFLLFVAASAICLGVGFAITKDSVRPEEALPGATIETETVTEAQIVINQEEAKPANAESKDKYYLVSEDGYLLVLYQDKTTICLYTHMPVTDFPEEERGKLMDGIWFSSMVEVFNYLESYTS
;
A
#
# COMPACT_ATOMS: atom_id res chain seq x y z
N MET A 1 -30.32 0.42 -35.12
CA MET A 1 -29.05 0.47 -34.34
C MET A 1 -28.97 1.66 -33.36
N LYS A 2 -30.09 2.28 -32.95
CA LYS A 2 -30.07 3.46 -32.06
C LYS A 2 -30.07 3.11 -30.55
N LYS A 3 -30.49 1.89 -30.20
CA LYS A 3 -30.56 1.39 -28.81
C LYS A 3 -29.16 1.22 -28.20
N TYR A 4 -28.22 0.66 -28.97
CA TYR A 4 -26.83 0.50 -28.56
C TYR A 4 -26.04 1.81 -28.54
N MET A 5 -26.46 2.81 -29.33
CA MET A 5 -25.84 4.13 -29.36
C MET A 5 -26.03 4.87 -28.04
N PHE A 6 -27.21 4.76 -27.42
CA PHE A 6 -27.48 5.35 -26.11
C PHE A 6 -26.65 4.67 -25.01
N CYS A 7 -26.57 3.34 -25.02
CA CYS A 7 -25.74 2.60 -24.07
C CYS A 7 -24.24 2.93 -24.22
N PHE A 8 -23.74 3.05 -25.45
CA PHE A 8 -22.37 3.46 -25.72
C PHE A 8 -22.10 4.88 -25.20
N LEU A 9 -23.02 5.82 -25.41
CA LEU A 9 -22.88 7.20 -24.95
C LEU A 9 -22.88 7.28 -23.41
N LEU A 10 -23.72 6.49 -22.73
CA LEU A 10 -23.71 6.41 -21.26
C LEU A 10 -22.39 5.84 -20.72
N PHE A 11 -21.83 4.83 -21.38
CA PHE A 11 -20.55 4.24 -20.97
C PHE A 11 -19.39 5.24 -21.12
N VAL A 12 -19.34 5.96 -22.25
CA VAL A 12 -18.34 7.00 -22.49
C VAL A 12 -18.48 8.14 -21.48
N ALA A 13 -19.71 8.57 -21.16
CA ALA A 13 -19.95 9.61 -20.16
C ALA A 13 -19.51 9.17 -18.75
N ALA A 14 -19.85 7.95 -18.35
CA ALA A 14 -19.41 7.39 -17.06
C ALA A 14 -17.88 7.30 -16.97
N SER A 15 -17.23 6.81 -18.02
CA SER A 15 -15.76 6.73 -18.08
C SER A 15 -15.10 8.11 -17.99
N ALA A 16 -15.63 9.13 -18.67
CA ALA A 16 -15.12 10.49 -18.59
C ALA A 16 -15.27 11.11 -17.19
N ILE A 17 -16.39 10.83 -16.50
CA ILE A 17 -16.63 11.27 -15.12
C ILE A 17 -15.63 10.60 -14.18
N CYS A 18 -15.42 9.29 -14.30
CA CYS A 18 -14.43 8.55 -13.49
C CYS A 18 -13.01 9.10 -13.69
N LEU A 19 -12.61 9.39 -14.94
CA LEU A 19 -11.32 10.00 -15.24
C LEU A 19 -11.22 11.43 -14.70
N GLY A 20 -12.29 12.22 -14.76
CA GLY A 20 -12.31 13.58 -14.21
C GLY A 20 -12.14 13.61 -12.69
N VAL A 21 -12.80 12.69 -11.97
CA VAL A 21 -12.66 12.56 -10.51
C VAL A 21 -11.27 12.04 -10.15
N GLY A 22 -10.76 11.02 -10.85
CA GLY A 22 -9.40 10.53 -10.64
C GLY A 22 -8.36 11.63 -10.85
N PHE A 23 -8.48 12.39 -11.95
CA PHE A 23 -7.56 13.50 -12.25
C PHE A 23 -7.67 14.66 -11.25
N ALA A 24 -8.85 14.94 -10.71
CA ALA A 24 -9.02 15.93 -9.65
C ALA A 24 -8.32 15.51 -8.35
N ILE A 25 -8.45 14.25 -7.95
CA ILE A 25 -7.76 13.70 -6.76
C ILE A 25 -6.24 13.70 -6.98
N THR A 26 -5.77 13.31 -8.17
CA THR A 26 -4.34 13.36 -8.50
C THR A 26 -3.82 14.80 -8.50
N LYS A 27 -4.58 15.78 -8.99
CA LYS A 27 -4.17 17.19 -8.97
C LYS A 27 -4.12 17.79 -7.57
N ASP A 28 -5.02 17.42 -6.67
CA ASP A 28 -4.98 17.87 -5.26
C ASP A 28 -3.81 17.23 -4.50
N SER A 29 -3.42 15.99 -4.85
CA SER A 29 -2.26 15.31 -4.25
C SER A 29 -0.91 15.77 -4.81
N VAL A 30 -0.88 16.43 -5.97
CA VAL A 30 0.31 17.12 -6.47
C VAL A 30 0.37 18.50 -5.81
N ARG A 31 0.66 18.50 -4.50
CA ARG A 31 1.36 19.64 -3.90
C ARG A 31 2.72 19.70 -4.63
N PRO A 32 3.11 20.84 -5.23
CA PRO A 32 4.47 20.99 -5.72
C PRO A 32 5.39 20.76 -4.53
N GLU A 33 6.12 19.65 -4.54
CA GLU A 33 7.32 19.54 -3.73
C GLU A 33 8.29 20.56 -4.33
N GLU A 34 8.27 21.73 -3.69
CA GLU A 34 9.23 22.81 -3.90
C GLU A 34 10.62 22.19 -3.98
N ALA A 35 11.26 22.42 -5.12
CA ALA A 35 12.60 21.97 -5.43
C ALA A 35 13.55 22.36 -4.28
N LEU A 36 13.94 21.39 -3.46
CA LEU A 36 15.11 21.51 -2.60
C LEU A 36 16.35 21.30 -3.47
N PRO A 37 17.21 22.34 -3.62
CA PRO A 37 18.37 22.27 -4.48
C PRO A 37 19.49 21.47 -3.79
N GLY A 38 20.08 20.54 -4.53
CA GLY A 38 21.42 20.02 -4.22
C GLY A 38 21.45 18.73 -3.42
N ALA A 39 21.04 17.62 -4.04
CA ALA A 39 21.58 16.30 -3.69
C ALA A 39 22.93 16.14 -4.41
N THR A 40 23.97 16.76 -3.86
CA THR A 40 25.35 16.36 -4.13
C THR A 40 25.60 15.07 -3.36
N ILE A 41 26.11 14.09 -4.07
CA ILE A 41 26.60 12.79 -3.60
C ILE A 41 27.70 13.00 -2.53
N GLU A 42 27.97 11.94 -1.75
CA GLU A 42 29.12 11.69 -0.85
C GLU A 42 28.73 11.73 0.64
N THR A 43 28.64 10.59 1.34
CA THR A 43 29.68 9.66 1.84
C THR A 43 29.69 9.78 3.38
N GLU A 44 29.82 8.62 4.00
CA GLU A 44 29.94 8.32 5.44
C GLU A 44 30.63 9.40 6.28
N THR A 45 30.08 9.74 7.46
CA THR A 45 30.73 9.59 8.78
C THR A 45 29.94 10.24 9.92
N VAL A 46 30.01 9.57 11.07
CA VAL A 46 29.45 9.84 12.39
C VAL A 46 29.78 11.23 12.92
N THR A 47 28.88 11.89 13.68
CA THR A 47 29.08 12.41 15.06
C THR A 47 27.95 13.39 15.49
N GLU A 48 27.14 12.91 16.44
CA GLU A 48 26.46 13.56 17.58
C GLU A 48 25.73 14.92 17.50
N ALA A 49 24.44 14.81 17.86
CA ALA A 49 23.67 15.62 18.79
C ALA A 49 23.51 17.14 18.53
N GLN A 50 22.39 17.49 17.89
CA GLN A 50 21.66 18.70 18.26
C GLN A 50 20.19 18.38 18.47
N ILE A 51 19.82 18.37 19.75
CA ILE A 51 18.45 18.30 20.26
C ILE A 51 17.73 19.56 19.77
N VAL A 52 16.72 19.41 18.92
CA VAL A 52 15.68 20.43 18.72
C VAL A 52 14.34 19.76 18.96
N ILE A 53 13.82 19.98 20.16
CA ILE A 53 12.49 19.60 20.59
C ILE A 53 11.50 20.47 19.79
N ASN A 54 10.93 19.95 18.71
CA ASN A 54 9.68 20.51 18.18
C ASN A 54 8.53 19.71 18.81
N GLN A 55 8.12 20.13 20.01
CA GLN A 55 6.87 19.70 20.63
C GLN A 55 5.72 20.34 19.84
N GLU A 56 5.40 19.75 18.70
CA GLU A 56 4.11 19.99 18.06
C GLU A 56 3.12 18.96 18.60
N GLU A 57 2.11 19.46 19.29
CA GLU A 57 1.02 18.76 19.98
C GLU A 57 0.78 17.32 19.48
N ALA A 58 1.13 16.36 20.34
CA ALA A 58 0.66 14.99 20.24
C ALA A 58 -0.87 14.98 20.36
N LYS A 59 -1.55 15.05 19.22
CA LYS A 59 -2.93 14.58 19.08
C LYS A 59 -2.93 13.14 19.60
N PRO A 60 -3.86 12.73 20.48
CA PRO A 60 -3.87 11.39 21.00
C PRO A 60 -3.94 10.45 19.81
N ALA A 61 -2.86 9.70 19.59
CA ALA A 61 -2.77 8.74 18.51
C ALA A 61 -3.97 7.80 18.68
N ASN A 62 -4.90 7.98 17.75
CA ASN A 62 -6.10 7.19 17.58
C ASN A 62 -5.75 5.73 17.89
N ALA A 63 -6.48 5.12 18.82
CA ALA A 63 -6.27 3.77 19.34
C ALA A 63 -5.56 2.90 18.29
N GLU A 64 -4.29 2.58 18.53
CA GLU A 64 -3.47 1.91 17.53
C GLU A 64 -4.24 0.69 17.00
N SER A 65 -4.66 0.79 15.74
CA SER A 65 -5.35 -0.30 15.07
C SER A 65 -4.43 -1.50 15.17
N LYS A 66 -4.95 -2.56 15.81
CA LYS A 66 -4.17 -3.76 16.04
C LYS A 66 -3.62 -4.27 14.72
N ASP A 67 -4.44 -4.25 13.66
CA ASP A 67 -4.09 -4.71 12.32
C ASP A 67 -3.31 -3.66 11.52
N LYS A 68 -2.03 -3.93 11.26
CA LYS A 68 -1.09 -3.02 10.58
C LYS A 68 -0.60 -3.55 9.25
N TYR A 69 -0.57 -4.87 9.07
CA TYR A 69 0.01 -5.53 7.90
C TYR A 69 -1.01 -6.38 7.20
N TYR A 70 -1.03 -6.33 5.87
CA TYR A 70 -1.96 -7.05 5.02
C TYR A 70 -1.19 -7.97 4.07
N LEU A 71 -1.26 -9.28 4.32
CA LEU A 71 -0.67 -10.31 3.47
C LEU A 71 -1.68 -10.69 2.39
N VAL A 72 -1.31 -10.57 1.12
CA VAL A 72 -2.20 -10.86 -0.02
C VAL A 72 -1.42 -11.46 -1.17
N SER A 73 -2.09 -12.26 -2.00
CA SER A 73 -1.56 -12.71 -3.28
C SER A 73 -1.84 -11.69 -4.38
N GLU A 74 -0.77 -11.20 -5.02
CA GLU A 74 -0.81 -10.38 -6.23
C GLU A 74 0.04 -11.07 -7.31
N ASP A 75 -0.50 -11.17 -8.53
CA ASP A 75 0.15 -11.86 -9.66
C ASP A 75 0.64 -13.29 -9.33
N GLY A 76 -0.06 -13.98 -8.42
CA GLY A 76 0.25 -15.35 -8.01
C GLY A 76 1.35 -15.46 -6.96
N TYR A 77 1.89 -14.35 -6.45
CA TYR A 77 2.91 -14.32 -5.40
C TYR A 77 2.41 -13.60 -4.16
N LEU A 78 2.92 -13.96 -2.99
CA LEU A 78 2.58 -13.27 -1.75
C LEU A 78 3.42 -12.00 -1.56
N LEU A 79 2.74 -10.93 -1.17
CA LEU A 79 3.36 -9.69 -0.72
C LEU A 79 2.65 -9.17 0.54
N VAL A 80 3.34 -8.31 1.28
CA VAL A 80 2.82 -7.68 2.49
C VAL A 80 2.70 -6.19 2.24
N LEU A 81 1.50 -5.65 2.43
CA LEU A 81 1.21 -4.23 2.39
C LEU A 81 1.08 -3.66 3.81
N TYR A 82 1.33 -2.37 3.95
CA TYR A 82 0.96 -1.64 5.15
C TYR A 82 -0.56 -1.43 5.23
N GLN A 83 -1.03 -0.84 6.33
CA GLN A 83 -2.45 -0.59 6.59
C GLN A 83 -3.16 0.20 5.48
N ASP A 84 -2.41 1.02 4.74
CA ASP A 84 -2.89 1.80 3.60
C ASP A 84 -3.13 0.98 2.32
N LYS A 85 -2.81 -0.33 2.31
CA LYS A 85 -2.87 -1.24 1.16
C LYS A 85 -2.20 -0.71 -0.11
N THR A 86 -1.22 0.17 0.03
CA THR A 86 -0.51 0.79 -1.11
C THR A 86 0.99 0.78 -0.90
N THR A 87 1.43 0.93 0.35
CA THR A 87 2.84 0.81 0.73
C THR A 87 3.23 -0.65 0.85
N ILE A 88 4.15 -1.11 0.01
CA ILE A 88 4.66 -2.48 0.06
C ILE A 88 5.73 -2.59 1.15
N CYS A 89 5.49 -3.45 2.14
CA CYS A 89 6.42 -3.74 3.22
C CYS A 89 7.38 -4.89 2.89
N LEU A 90 6.92 -5.90 2.13
CA LEU A 90 7.72 -7.07 1.80
C LEU A 90 7.25 -7.75 0.51
N TYR A 91 8.19 -8.11 -0.36
CA TYR A 91 7.99 -9.06 -1.46
C TYR A 91 8.57 -10.40 -1.05
N THR A 92 7.74 -11.45 -0.98
CA THR A 92 8.21 -12.77 -0.50
C THR A 92 8.74 -13.66 -1.63
N HIS A 93 8.35 -13.38 -2.89
CA HIS A 93 8.50 -14.28 -4.04
C HIS A 93 7.94 -15.69 -3.83
N MET A 94 7.15 -15.91 -2.77
CA MET A 94 6.52 -17.18 -2.48
C MET A 94 5.23 -17.29 -3.30
N PRO A 95 5.10 -18.27 -4.20
CA PRO A 95 3.90 -18.41 -5.00
C PRO A 95 2.74 -18.93 -4.14
N VAL A 96 1.54 -18.39 -4.35
CA VAL A 96 0.32 -18.81 -3.60
C VAL A 96 0.00 -20.29 -3.81
N THR A 97 0.49 -20.89 -4.91
CA THR A 97 0.33 -22.31 -5.20
C THR A 97 1.05 -23.23 -4.20
N ASP A 98 2.01 -22.73 -3.45
CA ASP A 98 2.72 -23.53 -2.43
C ASP A 98 1.87 -23.78 -1.19
N PHE A 99 0.74 -23.06 -1.04
CA PHE A 99 -0.19 -23.20 0.08
C PHE A 99 -1.32 -24.20 -0.24
N PRO A 100 -1.92 -24.84 0.79
CA PRO A 100 -3.10 -25.68 0.63
C PRO A 100 -4.29 -24.94 0.01
N GLU A 101 -5.14 -25.62 -0.77
CA GLU A 101 -6.28 -25.00 -1.47
C GLU A 101 -7.22 -24.23 -0.53
N GLU A 102 -7.43 -24.75 0.68
CA GLU A 102 -8.25 -24.12 1.72
C GLU A 102 -7.69 -22.77 2.17
N GLU A 103 -6.37 -22.60 2.10
CA GLU A 103 -5.67 -21.39 2.53
C GLU A 103 -5.48 -20.39 1.38
N ARG A 104 -5.35 -20.89 0.15
CA ARG A 104 -5.22 -20.04 -1.06
C ARG A 104 -6.33 -19.01 -1.16
N GLY A 105 -7.58 -19.40 -0.87
CA GLY A 105 -8.72 -18.48 -0.89
C GLY A 105 -8.53 -17.29 0.07
N LYS A 106 -8.06 -17.55 1.30
CA LYS A 106 -7.79 -16.50 2.28
C LYS A 106 -6.64 -15.59 1.86
N LEU A 107 -5.61 -16.16 1.23
CA LEU A 107 -4.48 -15.38 0.71
C LEU A 107 -4.87 -14.52 -0.51
N MET A 108 -5.84 -14.96 -1.31
CA MET A 108 -6.42 -14.15 -2.39
C MET A 108 -7.33 -13.03 -1.85
N ASP A 109 -8.10 -13.29 -0.79
CA ASP A 109 -8.91 -12.27 -0.11
C ASP A 109 -8.06 -11.33 0.77
N GLY A 110 -6.89 -11.81 1.19
CA GLY A 110 -5.90 -11.15 2.03
C GLY A 110 -6.18 -11.27 3.54
N ILE A 111 -5.11 -11.32 4.32
CA ILE A 111 -5.10 -11.59 5.76
C ILE A 111 -4.45 -10.43 6.49
N TRP A 112 -5.11 -9.97 7.56
CA TRP A 112 -4.59 -8.91 8.42
C TRP A 112 -3.78 -9.47 9.58
N PHE A 113 -2.66 -8.81 9.88
CA PHE A 113 -1.76 -9.13 10.98
C PHE A 113 -1.45 -7.89 11.79
N SER A 114 -1.25 -8.10 13.09
CA SER A 114 -0.96 -6.99 13.99
C SER A 114 0.51 -6.59 14.01
N SER A 115 1.40 -7.52 13.64
CA SER A 115 2.84 -7.28 13.54
C SER A 115 3.48 -8.08 12.41
N MET A 116 4.64 -7.61 11.92
CA MET A 116 5.44 -8.37 10.94
C MET A 116 5.90 -9.73 11.48
N VAL A 117 6.06 -9.87 12.80
CA VAL A 117 6.45 -11.14 13.42
C VAL A 117 5.36 -12.20 13.21
N GLU A 118 4.09 -11.83 13.34
CA GLU A 118 2.98 -12.75 13.06
C GLU A 118 2.93 -13.17 11.59
N VAL A 119 3.23 -12.24 10.68
CA VAL A 119 3.34 -12.55 9.24
C VAL A 119 4.41 -13.59 9.00
N PHE A 120 5.61 -13.42 9.57
CA PHE A 120 6.70 -14.39 9.40
C PHE A 120 6.37 -15.75 10.02
N ASN A 121 5.82 -15.78 11.23
CA ASN A 121 5.41 -17.03 11.88
C ASN A 121 4.36 -17.78 11.04
N TYR A 122 3.43 -17.05 10.45
CA TYR A 122 2.43 -17.64 9.55
C TYR A 122 3.09 -18.27 8.33
N LEU A 123 3.98 -17.53 7.63
CA LEU A 123 4.66 -18.05 6.44
C LEU A 123 5.57 -19.25 6.76
N GLU A 124 6.31 -19.19 7.87
CA GLU A 124 7.22 -20.27 8.31
C GLU A 124 6.49 -21.59 8.55
N SER A 125 5.23 -21.53 8.99
CA SER A 125 4.40 -22.73 9.19
C SER A 125 4.12 -23.53 7.91
N TYR A 126 4.33 -22.93 6.73
CA TYR A 126 4.17 -23.56 5.42
C TYR A 126 5.49 -23.85 4.70
N THR A 127 6.63 -23.44 5.27
CA THR A 127 7.97 -23.64 4.67
C THR A 127 8.84 -24.66 5.42
N SER A 128 8.34 -25.26 6.50
CA SER A 128 9.04 -26.28 7.31
C SER A 128 8.93 -27.70 6.76
#